data_AF-A0A7N2N5Z1-F1
#
_entry.id   AF-A0A7N2N5Z1-F1
#
_cell.length_a   1.000
_cell.length_b   1.000
_cell.length_c   1.000
_cell.angle_alpha   90.00
_cell.angle_beta   90.00
_cell.angle_gamma   90.00
#
_symmetry.space_group_name_H-M   'P 1'
#
loop_
_entity.id
_entity.type
_entity.pdbx_description
1 polymer ?
#
loop_
_entity_poly.entity_id
_entity_poly.type
_entity_poly.pdbx_seq_one_letter_code
_entity_poly.pdbx_strand_id
1 'polypeptide(L)'
;MSKEQKRALLEIRSSTNGSVFADWDGRDCCNAPGIICGAIDGGVSLIDLLPDNNAPSSTWYPNVTLFTIFDELEELRLDGMNIGGELKRENFNSISP
;
A
#
# COMPACT_ATOMS: atom_id res chain seq x y z
N MET A 1 13.68 0.55 9.42
CA MET A 1 12.58 1.38 8.87
C MET A 1 12.82 2.86 9.14
N SER A 2 12.62 3.72 8.14
CA SER A 2 12.68 5.19 8.26
C SER A 2 11.40 5.77 8.89
N LYS A 3 11.45 7.06 9.30
CA LYS A 3 10.27 7.77 9.83
C LYS A 3 9.19 7.94 8.76
N GLU A 4 9.62 8.06 7.51
CA GLU A 4 8.81 8.21 6.31
C GLU A 4 8.06 6.92 6.00
N GLN A 5 8.74 5.77 6.00
CA GLN A 5 8.12 4.45 5.83
C GLN A 5 7.06 4.18 6.90
N LYS A 6 7.34 4.53 8.16
CA LYS A 6 6.36 4.41 9.25
C LYS A 6 5.11 5.24 8.98
N ARG A 7 5.28 6.50 8.54
CA ARG A 7 4.17 7.39 8.21
C ARG A 7 3.35 6.86 7.03
N ALA A 8 4.02 6.33 6.00
CA ALA A 8 3.38 5.74 4.84
C ALA A 8 2.46 4.57 5.24
N LEU A 9 2.94 3.63 6.07
CA LEU A 9 2.12 2.51 6.57
C LEU A 9 0.92 2.98 7.40
N LEU A 10 1.10 4.01 8.24
CA LEU A 10 0.01 4.59 9.03
C LEU A 10 -1.03 5.28 8.13
N GLU A 11 -0.62 5.95 7.06
CA GLU A 11 -1.53 6.58 6.09
C GLU A 11 -2.29 5.52 5.29
N ILE A 12 -1.62 4.44 4.86
CA ILE A 12 -2.27 3.29 4.20
C ILE A 12 -3.32 2.67 5.13
N ARG A 13 -2.96 2.40 6.39
CA ARG A 13 -3.89 1.91 7.41
C ARG A 13 -5.09 2.84 7.59
N SER A 14 -4.85 4.15 7.68
CA SER A 14 -5.94 5.13 7.81
C SER A 14 -6.85 5.14 6.58
N SER A 15 -6.29 5.07 5.37
CA SER A 15 -7.04 5.12 4.11
C SER A 15 -7.92 3.89 3.87
N THR A 16 -7.61 2.77 4.53
CA THR A 16 -8.35 1.50 4.47
C THR A 16 -9.30 1.33 5.65
N ASN A 17 -9.64 2.41 6.36
CA ASN A 17 -10.46 2.40 7.58
C ASN A 17 -9.90 1.48 8.68
N GLY A 18 -8.59 1.31 8.73
CA GLY A 18 -7.91 0.48 9.72
C GLY A 18 -7.98 -1.02 9.46
N SER A 19 -8.58 -1.47 8.34
CA SER A 19 -8.65 -2.90 8.00
C SER A 19 -7.28 -3.51 7.74
N VAL A 20 -6.39 -2.76 7.12
CA VAL A 20 -5.00 -3.18 6.87
C VAL A 20 -4.11 -2.77 8.04
N PHE A 21 -3.21 -3.67 8.45
CA PHE A 21 -2.31 -3.48 9.59
C PHE A 21 -3.03 -3.21 10.92
N ALA A 22 -4.24 -3.75 11.11
CA ALA A 22 -5.09 -3.53 12.28
C ALA A 22 -4.36 -3.86 13.61
N ASP A 23 -3.61 -4.96 13.62
CA ASP A 23 -2.92 -5.46 14.82
C ASP A 23 -1.48 -4.92 14.96
N TRP A 24 -1.05 -4.03 14.06
CA TRP A 24 0.27 -3.45 14.15
C TRP A 24 0.31 -2.33 15.22
N ASP A 25 1.24 -2.45 16.17
CA ASP A 25 1.46 -1.50 17.26
C ASP A 25 2.25 -0.25 16.86
N GLY A 26 2.66 -0.15 15.60
CA GLY A 26 3.40 0.99 15.05
C GLY A 26 4.90 0.99 15.40
N ARG A 27 5.46 -0.07 15.99
CA ARG A 27 6.90 -0.15 16.29
C ARG A 27 7.67 -0.67 15.09
N ASP A 28 7.82 -1.99 15.00
CA ASP A 28 8.55 -2.65 13.92
C ASP A 28 7.56 -3.08 12.84
N CYS A 29 7.71 -2.55 11.63
CA CYS A 29 6.83 -2.88 10.52
C CYS A 29 7.02 -4.31 10.02
N CYS A 30 8.20 -4.91 10.22
CA CYS A 30 8.44 -6.29 9.81
C CYS A 30 7.63 -7.30 10.62
N ASN A 31 7.02 -6.84 11.73
CA ASN A 31 6.08 -7.61 12.54
C ASN A 31 4.62 -7.30 12.21
N ALA A 32 4.34 -6.36 11.30
CA ALA A 32 2.98 -6.08 10.86
C ALA A 32 2.50 -7.22 9.94
N PRO A 33 1.27 -7.73 10.11
CA PRO A 33 0.69 -8.68 9.17
C PRO A 33 0.74 -8.14 7.73
N GLY A 34 1.18 -8.98 6.80
CA GLY A 34 1.31 -8.61 5.38
C GLY A 34 2.57 -7.83 5.02
N ILE A 35 3.49 -7.57 5.95
CA ILE A 35 4.79 -6.96 5.64
C ILE A 35 5.88 -8.02 5.72
N ILE A 36 6.69 -8.15 4.66
CA ILE A 36 7.93 -8.93 4.70
C ILE A 36 9.11 -8.00 4.43
N CYS A 37 10.08 -8.03 5.33
CA CYS A 37 11.33 -7.31 5.16
C CYS A 37 12.43 -8.22 4.59
N GLY A 38 13.28 -7.65 3.73
CA GLY A 38 14.44 -8.31 3.15
C GLY A 38 15.42 -8.77 4.22
N ALA A 39 16.01 -9.94 4.02
CA ALA A 39 16.88 -10.59 5.00
C ALA A 39 18.25 -9.90 5.18
N ILE A 40 18.68 -9.08 4.20
CA ILE A 40 20.04 -8.53 4.13
C ILE A 40 20.09 -7.07 4.60
N ASP A 41 19.13 -6.24 4.21
CA ASP A 41 19.08 -4.80 4.48
C ASP A 41 17.97 -4.39 5.47
N GLY A 42 17.04 -5.30 5.76
CA GLY A 42 15.86 -5.01 6.57
C GLY A 42 14.88 -4.05 5.91
N GLY A 43 15.01 -3.83 4.59
CA GLY A 43 14.09 -3.03 3.78
C GLY A 43 12.75 -3.76 3.63
N VAL A 44 11.65 -3.03 3.43
CA VAL A 44 10.35 -3.67 3.18
C VAL A 44 10.33 -4.20 1.75
N SER A 45 10.41 -5.52 1.60
CA SER A 45 10.46 -6.23 0.31
C SER A 45 9.08 -6.59 -0.23
N LEU A 46 8.10 -6.82 0.65
CA LEU A 46 6.73 -7.14 0.25
C LEU A 46 5.73 -6.42 1.14
N ILE A 47 4.70 -5.88 0.49
CA ILE A 47 3.50 -5.35 1.13
C ILE A 47 2.28 -6.09 0.58
N ASP A 48 1.58 -6.79 1.46
CA ASP A 48 0.32 -7.45 1.22
C ASP A 48 -0.76 -6.77 2.06
N LEU A 49 -1.74 -6.16 1.39
CA LEU A 49 -2.83 -5.46 2.06
C LEU A 49 -3.98 -6.39 2.45
N LEU A 50 -3.93 -7.68 2.09
CA LEU A 50 -4.96 -8.66 2.35
C LEU A 50 -4.42 -10.00 2.89
N PRO A 51 -3.56 -9.99 3.93
CA PRO A 51 -2.95 -11.22 4.44
C PRO A 51 -3.99 -12.27 4.92
N ASP A 52 -5.17 -11.82 5.36
CA ASP A 52 -6.25 -12.68 5.87
C ASP A 52 -7.44 -12.84 4.91
N ASN A 53 -7.32 -12.40 3.64
CA ASN A 53 -8.39 -12.41 2.63
C ASN A 53 -9.69 -11.66 3.01
N ASN A 54 -9.67 -10.82 4.04
CA ASN A 54 -10.82 -10.03 4.47
C ASN A 54 -10.87 -8.68 3.73
N ALA A 55 -11.32 -8.71 2.48
CA ALA A 55 -11.39 -7.52 1.63
C ALA A 55 -12.19 -6.38 2.32
N PRO A 56 -11.71 -5.13 2.26
CA PRO A 56 -12.50 -3.99 2.74
C PRO A 56 -13.84 -3.94 2.00
N SER A 57 -14.94 -3.80 2.75
CA SER A 57 -16.28 -3.70 2.18
C SER A 57 -16.51 -2.40 1.39
N SER A 58 -15.74 -1.36 1.72
CA SER A 58 -15.79 -0.05 1.05
C SER A 58 -14.76 0.05 -0.07
N THR A 59 -15.08 0.80 -1.12
CA THR A 59 -14.11 1.16 -2.15
C THR A 59 -12.94 1.94 -1.54
N TRP A 60 -11.73 1.47 -1.79
CA TRP A 60 -10.48 2.09 -1.36
C TRP A 60 -9.89 2.92 -2.50
N TYR A 61 -9.53 4.18 -2.20
CA TYR A 61 -8.90 5.10 -3.15
C TYR A 61 -7.43 5.32 -2.74
N PRO A 62 -6.48 4.56 -3.32
CA PRO A 62 -5.10 4.59 -2.87
C PRO A 62 -4.38 5.88 -3.23
N ASN A 63 -3.62 6.43 -2.29
CA ASN A 63 -2.51 7.32 -2.61
C ASN A 63 -1.28 6.49 -2.99
N VAL A 64 -1.15 6.17 -4.29
CA VAL A 64 -0.11 5.26 -4.78
C VAL A 64 1.32 5.77 -4.55
N THR A 65 1.50 7.08 -4.32
CA THR A 65 2.81 7.67 -4.01
C THR A 65 3.38 7.21 -2.67
N LEU A 66 2.54 6.68 -1.77
CA LEU A 66 3.02 6.13 -0.50
C LEU A 66 3.91 4.90 -0.69
N PHE A 67 3.66 4.11 -1.74
CA PHE A 67 4.44 2.91 -2.02
C PHE A 67 5.84 3.22 -2.55
N THR A 68 6.05 4.41 -3.12
CA THR A 68 7.38 4.82 -3.62
C THR A 68 8.35 5.20 -2.50
N ILE A 69 7.92 5.15 -1.24
CA ILE A 69 8.76 5.40 -0.05
C ILE A 69 9.53 4.12 0.35
N PHE A 70 9.15 2.97 -0.18
CA PHE A 70 9.78 1.68 0.10
C PHE A 70 10.71 1.33 -1.07
N ASP A 71 11.95 1.84 -1.01
CA ASP A 71 12.93 1.70 -2.10
C ASP A 71 13.23 0.23 -2.46
N GLU A 72 13.14 -0.66 -1.48
CA GLU A 72 13.41 -2.10 -1.63
C GLU A 72 12.15 -2.93 -1.90
N LEU A 73 11.01 -2.29 -2.20
CA LEU A 73 9.75 -2.99 -2.44
C LEU A 73 9.79 -3.77 -3.76
N GLU A 74 9.77 -5.09 -3.66
CA GLU A 74 9.78 -6.01 -4.80
C GLU A 74 8.37 -6.44 -5.18
N GLU A 75 7.48 -6.63 -4.18
CA GLU A 75 6.14 -7.15 -4.39
C GLU A 75 5.07 -6.33 -3.66
N LEU A 76 4.07 -5.86 -4.41
CA LEU A 76 2.88 -5.19 -3.86
C LEU A 76 1.63 -6.03 -4.21
N ARG A 77 1.06 -6.69 -3.20
CA ARG A 77 -0.17 -7.49 -3.34
C ARG A 77 -1.38 -6.68 -2.94
N LEU A 78 -2.28 -6.50 -3.91
CA LEU A 78 -3.54 -5.78 -3.76
C LEU A 78 -4.74 -6.68 -4.09
N ASP A 79 -4.51 -7.99 -4.21
CA ASP A 79 -5.51 -8.97 -4.61
C ASP A 79 -6.71 -8.92 -3.66
N GLY A 80 -7.92 -8.84 -4.21
CA GLY A 80 -9.16 -8.73 -3.43
C GLY A 80 -9.47 -7.33 -2.89
N MET A 81 -8.61 -6.33 -3.07
CA MET A 81 -8.93 -4.94 -2.71
C MET A 81 -9.97 -4.37 -3.69
N ASN A 82 -11.05 -3.77 -3.17
CA ASN A 82 -12.01 -3.01 -3.97
C ASN A 82 -11.44 -1.62 -4.32
N ILE A 83 -10.54 -1.57 -5.29
CA ILE A 83 -9.82 -0.33 -5.68
C ILE A 83 -10.72 0.53 -6.56
N GLY A 84 -10.93 1.77 -6.15
CA GLY A 84 -11.57 2.82 -6.94
C GLY A 84 -10.59 3.91 -7.36
N GLY A 85 -11.09 4.81 -8.19
CA GLY A 85 -10.33 5.93 -8.73
C GLY A 85 -10.62 6.11 -10.21
N GLU A 86 -10.38 7.31 -10.70
CA GLU A 86 -10.49 7.60 -12.12
C GLU A 86 -9.09 7.59 -12.73
N LEU A 87 -8.91 6.81 -13.80
CA LEU A 87 -7.81 7.07 -14.72
C LEU A 87 -8.11 8.43 -15.34
N LYS A 88 -7.33 9.46 -14.98
CA LYS A 88 -7.37 10.72 -15.73
C LYS A 88 -7.03 10.36 -17.18
N ARG A 89 -8.02 10.40 -18.07
CA ARG A 89 -7.73 10.48 -19.50
C ARG A 89 -7.03 11.82 -19.71
N GLU A 90 -5.72 11.79 -19.90
CA GLU A 90 -5.05 12.85 -20.63
C GLU A 90 -5.87 13.03 -21.91
N ASN A 91 -6.46 14.22 -22.10
CA ASN A 91 -7.20 14.51 -23.32
C ASN A 91 -6.20 14.44 -24.49
N PHE A 92 -6.11 13.27 -25.13
CA PHE A 92 -5.62 13.17 -26.50
C PHE A 92 -6.64 13.91 -27.35
N ASN A 93 -6.56 15.24 -27.36
CA ASN A 93 -7.19 16.04 -28.39
C ASN A 93 -6.66 15.48 -29.71
N SER A 94 -7.51 14.68 -30.35
CA SER A 94 -7.34 14.21 -31.70
C SER A 94 -6.96 15.42 -32.53
N ILE A 95 -5.73 15.40 -33.06
CA ILE A 95 -5.42 16.16 -34.25
C ILE A 95 -6.31 15.53 -35.33
N SER A 96 -7.52 16.08 -35.46
CA SER A 96 -8.38 15.84 -36.61
C SER A 96 -7.72 16.47 -37.84
N PRO A 97 -7.88 15.85 -39.03
CA PRO A 97 -6.92 15.90 -40.14
C PRO A 97 -6.74 17.28 -40.78
#